data_AF-A0A6G2K4Y9-F1
#
_entry.id   AF-A0A6G2K4Y9-F1
#
_cell.length_a   1.000
_cell.length_b   1.000
_cell.length_c   1.000
_cell.angle_alpha   90.00
_cell.angle_beta   90.00
_cell.angle_gamma   90.00
#
_symmetry.space_group_name_H-M   'P 1'
#
loop_
_entity.id
_entity.type
_entity.pdbx_description
1 polymer ?
#
loop_
_entity_poly.entity_id
_entity_poly.type
_entity_poly.pdbx_seq_one_letter_code
_entity_poly.pdbx_strand_id
1 'polypeptide(L)'
;MPTSDPATGLEPDFAHDSERAFSELLDFYGVSWQYEPTTFVLEQDTSGRVLEAFTPDFYLPAYEVYVELTTLKQKLVTAKNRKLRKLRTRYPSVRVKMLHRQATLGLLAKHS
;
A
#
# COMPACT_ATOMS: atom_id res chain seq x y z
N MET A 1 0.92 -18.56 -10.35
CA MET A 1 -0.27 -18.15 -11.13
C MET A 1 -0.69 -16.81 -10.56
N PRO A 2 -0.70 -15.72 -11.33
CA PRO A 2 -0.96 -14.41 -10.76
C PRO A 2 -2.43 -14.38 -10.35
N THR A 3 -2.69 -14.15 -9.08
CA THR A 3 -4.03 -13.83 -8.58
C THR A 3 -4.08 -12.33 -8.36
N SER A 4 -4.09 -11.59 -9.46
CA SER A 4 -5.06 -10.50 -9.58
C SER A 4 -6.43 -11.11 -9.26
N ASP A 5 -7.22 -10.41 -8.45
CA ASP A 5 -8.53 -10.87 -8.02
C ASP A 5 -9.33 -11.41 -9.23
N PRO A 6 -9.73 -12.70 -9.26
CA PRO A 6 -10.32 -13.33 -10.46
C PRO A 6 -11.69 -12.75 -10.85
N ALA A 7 -12.20 -11.76 -10.12
CA ALA A 7 -13.47 -11.10 -10.39
C ALA A 7 -13.44 -10.18 -11.62
N THR A 8 -12.27 -9.69 -12.08
CA THR A 8 -12.25 -8.60 -13.06
C THR A 8 -11.40 -8.86 -14.31
N GLY A 9 -10.45 -9.82 -14.31
CA GLY A 9 -9.68 -10.21 -15.51
C GLY A 9 -8.83 -9.10 -16.17
N LEU A 10 -8.79 -7.90 -15.57
CA LEU A 10 -8.03 -6.74 -16.04
C LEU A 10 -6.81 -6.58 -15.13
N GLU A 11 -5.62 -6.51 -15.72
CA GLU A 11 -4.44 -6.06 -14.98
C GLU A 11 -4.70 -4.65 -14.43
N PRO A 12 -4.35 -4.36 -13.17
CA PRO A 12 -4.46 -3.01 -12.63
C PRO A 12 -3.67 -2.02 -13.49
N ASP A 13 -4.25 -0.86 -13.78
CA ASP A 13 -3.54 0.24 -14.41
C ASP A 13 -2.65 0.92 -13.35
N PHE A 14 -1.42 0.43 -13.23
CA PHE A 14 -0.46 0.93 -12.25
C PHE A 14 -0.09 2.39 -12.54
N ALA A 15 -0.21 3.26 -11.52
CA ALA A 15 0.14 4.66 -11.62
C ALA A 15 1.65 4.89 -11.83
N HIS A 16 2.50 3.94 -11.44
CA HIS A 16 3.95 4.02 -11.63
C HIS A 16 4.58 2.64 -11.91
N ASP A 17 5.60 2.59 -12.78
CA ASP A 17 6.46 1.40 -13.01
C ASP A 17 6.91 0.66 -11.74
N SER A 18 7.11 1.34 -10.61
CA SER A 18 7.51 0.68 -9.36
C SER A 18 6.41 -0.18 -8.74
N GLU A 19 5.15 0.17 -8.96
CA GLU A 19 4.00 -0.62 -8.51
C GLU A 19 3.89 -1.89 -9.34
N ARG A 20 4.05 -1.79 -10.66
CA ARG A 20 4.13 -2.95 -11.56
C ARG A 20 5.30 -3.88 -11.19
N ALA A 21 6.49 -3.33 -10.97
CA ALA A 21 7.63 -4.16 -10.58
C ALA A 21 7.44 -4.82 -9.20
N PHE A 22 6.68 -4.19 -8.30
CA PHE A 22 6.38 -4.76 -6.99
C PHE A 22 5.31 -5.87 -7.06
N SER A 23 4.27 -5.70 -7.89
CA SER A 23 3.28 -6.76 -8.12
C SER A 23 3.92 -7.99 -8.78
N GLU A 24 4.76 -7.80 -9.80
CA GLU A 24 5.52 -8.88 -10.43
C GLU A 24 6.42 -9.62 -9.43
N LEU A 25 7.03 -8.90 -8.49
CA LEU A 25 7.83 -9.50 -7.43
C LEU A 25 6.98 -10.33 -6.47
N LEU A 26 5.82 -9.80 -6.05
CA LEU A 26 4.89 -10.53 -5.19
C LEU A 26 4.37 -11.80 -5.89
N ASP A 27 4.04 -11.71 -7.17
CA ASP A 27 3.64 -12.85 -8.00
C ASP A 27 4.75 -13.88 -8.12
N PHE A 28 6.00 -13.45 -8.31
CA PHE A 28 7.16 -14.34 -8.35
C PHE A 28 7.34 -15.14 -7.06
N TYR A 29 7.12 -14.51 -5.90
CA TYR A 29 7.15 -15.19 -4.60
C TYR A 29 5.83 -15.88 -4.22
N GLY A 30 4.81 -15.84 -5.08
CA GLY A 30 3.51 -16.45 -4.82
C GLY A 30 2.72 -15.78 -3.69
N VAL A 31 3.01 -14.52 -3.38
CA VAL A 31 2.32 -13.75 -2.35
C VAL A 31 1.07 -13.12 -2.96
N SER A 32 -0.11 -13.42 -2.40
CA SER A 32 -1.36 -12.78 -2.81
C SER A 32 -1.38 -11.30 -2.43
N TRP A 33 -1.87 -10.45 -3.34
CA TRP A 33 -1.93 -9.01 -3.17
C TRP A 33 -3.18 -8.41 -3.82
N GLN A 34 -3.56 -7.22 -3.36
CA GLN A 34 -4.62 -6.39 -3.93
C GLN A 34 -4.09 -4.98 -4.13
N TYR A 35 -4.41 -4.35 -5.27
CA TYR A 35 -3.99 -2.97 -5.59
C TYR A 35 -5.06 -1.97 -5.15
N GLU A 36 -4.64 -0.95 -4.40
CA GLU A 36 -5.49 0.12 -3.84
C GLU A 36 -6.86 -0.32 -3.28
N PRO A 37 -6.97 -1.43 -2.52
CA PRO A 37 -8.28 -2.03 -2.22
C PRO A 37 -9.09 -1.24 -1.18
N THR A 38 -8.47 -0.29 -0.46
CA THR A 38 -9.12 0.40 0.65
C THR A 38 -8.63 1.83 0.77
N THR A 39 -9.58 2.76 0.80
CA THR A 39 -9.34 4.16 1.11
C THR A 39 -9.70 4.45 2.56
N PHE A 40 -8.74 4.92 3.35
CA PHE A 40 -8.93 5.34 4.74
C PHE A 40 -9.18 6.84 4.81
N VAL A 41 -10.34 7.23 5.34
CA VAL A 41 -10.66 8.64 5.61
C VAL A 41 -9.92 9.06 6.89
N LEU A 42 -8.96 9.97 6.77
CA LEU A 42 -8.12 10.43 7.88
C LEU A 42 -8.68 11.67 8.59
N GLU A 43 -9.37 12.54 7.85
CA GLU A 43 -9.94 13.78 8.37
C GLU A 43 -11.24 14.13 7.65
N GLN A 44 -12.23 14.63 8.41
CA GLN A 44 -13.51 15.10 7.90
C GLN A 44 -13.86 16.45 8.54
N ASP A 45 -14.60 17.28 7.81
CA ASP A 45 -15.17 18.51 8.36
C ASP A 45 -16.42 18.22 9.22
N THR A 46 -16.98 19.27 9.84
CA THR A 46 -18.19 19.18 10.67
C THR A 46 -19.43 18.76 9.87
N SER A 47 -19.40 18.87 8.54
CA SER A 47 -20.46 18.44 7.63
C SER A 47 -20.24 17.01 7.11
N GLY A 48 -19.19 16.33 7.55
CA GLY A 48 -18.84 14.97 7.13
C GLY A 48 -18.06 14.87 5.80
N ARG A 49 -17.68 15.99 5.18
CA ARG A 49 -16.89 15.96 3.93
C ARG A 49 -15.47 15.51 4.22
N VAL A 50 -14.94 14.64 3.37
CA VAL A 50 -13.56 14.12 3.48
C VAL A 50 -12.57 15.24 3.14
N LEU A 51 -11.76 15.62 4.13
CA LEU A 51 -10.70 16.62 3.97
C LEU A 51 -9.36 15.97 3.63
N GLU A 52 -9.07 14.80 4.22
CA GLU A 52 -7.86 14.04 3.94
C GLU A 52 -8.17 12.55 3.96
N ALA A 53 -7.72 11.84 2.93
CA ALA A 53 -7.77 10.39 2.84
C ALA A 53 -6.40 9.80 2.47
N PHE A 54 -6.27 8.51 2.69
CA PHE A 54 -5.09 7.74 2.40
C PHE A 54 -5.48 6.36 1.86
N THR A 55 -5.00 6.06 0.67
CA THR A 55 -5.22 4.80 -0.04
C THR A 55 -3.85 4.17 -0.19
N PRO A 56 -3.54 3.09 0.56
CA PRO A 56 -2.27 2.40 0.41
C PRO A 56 -2.18 1.73 -0.96
N ASP A 57 -0.99 1.75 -1.56
CA ASP A 57 -0.77 1.18 -2.90
C ASP A 57 -1.15 -0.32 -2.98
N PHE A 58 -0.83 -1.11 -1.92
CA PHE A 58 -1.12 -2.54 -1.88
C PHE A 58 -1.68 -3.00 -0.53
N TYR A 59 -2.43 -4.11 -0.55
CA TYR A 59 -2.74 -4.93 0.62
C TYR A 59 -2.28 -6.36 0.39
N LEU A 60 -1.66 -6.97 1.40
CA LEU A 60 -1.25 -8.37 1.38
C LEU A 60 -2.13 -9.16 2.37
N PRO A 61 -3.18 -9.85 1.91
CA PRO A 61 -4.15 -10.51 2.79
C PRO A 61 -3.53 -11.55 3.72
N ALA A 62 -2.58 -12.35 3.20
CA ALA A 62 -1.88 -13.39 3.97
C ALA A 62 -1.12 -12.84 5.19
N TYR A 63 -0.74 -11.56 5.16
CA TYR A 63 0.01 -10.90 6.22
C TYR A 63 -0.79 -9.81 6.92
N GLU A 64 -2.05 -9.59 6.54
CA GLU A 64 -2.94 -8.50 6.93
C GLU A 64 -2.22 -7.15 7.07
N VAL A 65 -1.49 -6.78 6.03
CA VAL A 65 -0.66 -5.58 6.01
C VAL A 65 -0.87 -4.80 4.72
N TYR A 66 -1.03 -3.49 4.88
CA TYR A 66 -1.01 -2.54 3.79
C TYR A 66 0.42 -2.10 3.51
N VAL A 67 0.76 -1.92 2.25
CA VAL A 67 2.08 -1.50 1.79
C VAL A 67 1.93 -0.22 0.99
N GLU A 68 2.79 0.74 1.34
CA GLU A 68 2.92 2.02 0.65
C GLU A 68 4.33 2.09 0.05
N LEU A 69 4.42 2.19 -1.27
CA LEU A 69 5.68 2.42 -1.97
C LEU A 69 6.10 3.89 -1.80
N THR A 70 7.37 4.09 -1.52
CA THR A 70 7.96 5.43 -1.40
C THR A 70 9.22 5.56 -2.23
N THR A 71 9.36 6.72 -2.88
CA THR A 71 10.62 7.19 -3.43
C THR A 71 11.27 8.10 -2.38
N LEU A 72 12.58 7.97 -2.13
CA LEU A 72 13.30 8.66 -1.04
C LEU A 72 13.33 10.20 -1.10
N LYS A 73 12.51 10.84 -1.94
CA LYS A 73 12.34 12.30 -1.91
C LYS A 73 11.81 12.71 -0.54
N GLN A 74 12.71 13.20 0.31
CA GLN A 74 12.48 13.45 1.75
C GLN A 74 11.23 14.30 2.02
N LYS A 75 10.92 15.27 1.13
CA LYS A 75 9.70 16.09 1.22
C LYS A 75 8.40 15.28 1.10
N LEU A 76 8.36 14.25 0.25
CA LEU A 76 7.19 13.38 0.07
C LEU A 76 7.01 12.43 1.26
N VAL A 77 8.12 11.95 1.82
CA VAL A 77 8.11 11.10 3.02
C VAL A 77 7.52 11.84 4.23
N THR A 78 7.76 13.14 4.40
CA THR A 78 7.16 13.91 5.49
C THR A 78 5.63 13.99 5.39
N ALA A 79 5.09 14.20 4.19
CA ALA A 79 3.65 14.23 3.96
C ALA A 79 3.01 12.84 4.17
N LYS A 80 3.62 11.77 3.62
CA LYS A 80 3.18 10.38 3.85
C LYS A 80 3.23 10.01 5.34
N ASN A 81 4.30 10.38 6.06
CA ASN A 81 4.41 10.15 7.50
C ASN A 81 3.33 10.88 8.31
N ARG A 82 2.94 12.09 7.90
CA ARG A 82 1.81 12.80 8.55
C ARG A 82 0.51 12.01 8.40
N LYS A 83 0.20 11.55 7.18
CA LYS A 83 -0.97 10.72 6.91
C LYS A 83 -0.95 9.41 7.70
N LEU A 84 0.19 8.73 7.74
CA LEU A 84 0.34 7.49 8.52
C LEU A 84 0.16 7.70 10.03
N ARG A 85 0.62 8.83 10.58
CA ARG A 85 0.35 9.16 11.98
C ARG A 85 -1.16 9.30 12.23
N LYS A 86 -1.87 10.04 11.38
CA LYS A 86 -3.34 10.17 11.47
C LYS A 86 -4.04 8.81 11.31
N LEU A 87 -3.59 7.99 10.37
CA LEU A 87 -4.11 6.64 10.17
C LEU A 87 -3.95 5.79 11.42
N ARG A 88 -2.77 5.79 12.05
CA ARG A 88 -2.53 5.04 13.29
C ARG A 88 -3.38 5.53 14.45
N THR A 89 -3.67 6.83 14.52
CA THR A 89 -4.56 7.39 15.53
C THR A 89 -6.01 6.97 15.31
N ARG A 90 -6.50 6.99 14.06
CA ARG A 90 -7.91 6.72 13.74
C ARG A 90 -8.23 5.23 13.55
N TYR A 91 -7.26 4.48 13.04
CA TYR A 91 -7.34 3.06 12.70
C TYR A 91 -6.17 2.29 13.34
N PRO A 92 -6.15 2.14 14.67
CA PRO A 92 -5.00 1.57 15.39
C PRO A 92 -4.71 0.10 15.06
N SER A 93 -5.71 -0.65 14.58
CA SER A 93 -5.55 -2.04 14.14
C SER A 93 -4.97 -2.18 12.74
N VAL A 94 -4.95 -1.11 11.94
CA VAL A 94 -4.49 -1.16 10.55
C VAL A 94 -2.97 -1.12 10.50
N ARG A 95 -2.37 -2.21 10.02
CA ARG A 95 -0.92 -2.32 9.83
C ARG A 95 -0.54 -1.78 8.46
N VAL A 96 0.26 -0.71 8.44
CA VAL A 96 0.82 -0.14 7.20
C VAL A 96 2.35 -0.11 7.26
N LYS A 97 3.00 -0.60 6.21
CA LYS A 97 4.46 -0.56 6.02
C LYS A 97 4.82 0.34 4.83
N MET A 98 5.76 1.26 5.02
CA MET A 98 6.37 1.98 3.91
C MET A 98 7.56 1.19 3.37
N LEU A 99 7.55 0.86 2.09
CA LEU A 99 8.65 0.17 1.42
C LEU A 99 9.34 1.09 0.43
N HIS A 100 10.66 1.06 0.46
CA HIS A 100 11.45 1.80 -0.51
C HIS A 100 11.54 1.03 -1.82
N ARG A 101 11.47 1.76 -2.94
CA ARG A 101 11.65 1.25 -4.32
C ARG A 101 12.82 0.28 -4.50
N GLN A 102 13.93 0.45 -3.77
CA GLN A 102 15.12 -0.42 -3.88
C GLN A 102 15.24 -1.47 -2.75
N ALA A 103 14.38 -1.41 -1.72
CA ALA A 103 14.43 -2.32 -0.57
C ALA A 103 13.54 -3.57 -0.74
N THR A 104 12.95 -3.74 -1.92
CA THR A 104 12.02 -4.82 -2.28
C THR A 104 12.62 -6.22 -2.13
N LEU A 105 13.94 -6.39 -2.25
CA LEU A 105 14.61 -7.69 -2.11
C LEU A 105 14.82 -8.14 -0.65
N GLY A 106 14.89 -7.21 0.32
CA GLY A 106 15.30 -7.55 1.68
C GLY A 106 14.19 -8.01 2.62
N LEU A 107 12.92 -7.65 2.33
CA LEU A 107 11.81 -7.92 3.25
C LEU A 107 11.27 -9.35 3.12
N LEU A 108 11.29 -9.91 1.91
CA LEU A 108 10.78 -11.26 1.64
C LEU A 108 11.77 -12.35 2.12
N ALA A 109 13.08 -12.08 2.05
CA ALA A 109 14.12 -12.99 2.51
C ALA A 109 14.21 -13.16 4.05
N LYS A 110 13.59 -12.27 4.84
CA LYS A 110 13.66 -12.31 6.31
C LYS A 110 12.54 -13.10 6.98
N HIS A 111 11.59 -13.61 6.21
CA HIS A 111 10.47 -14.41 6.71
C HIS A 111 10.31 -15.74 5.94
N SER A 112 11.37 -16.18 5.25
CA SER A 112 11.53 -17.53 4.69
C SER A 112 12.01 -18.50 5.76
#